data_AF-A0A8H5NKF1-F1
#
_entry.id   AF-A0A8H5NKF1-F1
#
_cell.length_a   1.000
_cell.length_b   1.000
_cell.length_c   1.000
_cell.angle_alpha   90.00
_cell.angle_beta   90.00
_cell.angle_gamma   90.00
#
_symmetry.space_group_name_H-M   'P 1'
#
loop_
_entity.id
_entity.type
_entity.pdbx_description
1 polymer ?
#
loop_
_entity_poly.entity_id
_entity_poly.type
_entity_poly.pdbx_seq_one_letter_code
_entity_poly.pdbx_strand_id
1 'polypeptide(L)'
;MPSNEPRFMFKANLRSQIGKTYVKFSGGGGSGPPVTAYVDNNEKTDESQIWRFYSVPGYDTRVVIKNQGMRGPLFAETYASFAEDEYAVQCKKSTSVWNATSQWYLEGGDIEDMKSGFVIRLRNVKLSHSYLDLSSGSKANGTAFLVYPGHWGSNQVFKLENLSREQ
;
A
#
# COMPACT_ATOMS: atom_id res chain seq x y z
N MET A 1 -23.14 15.89 12.95
CA MET A 1 -22.01 15.07 13.43
C MET A 1 -20.93 15.13 12.37
N PRO A 2 -19.65 15.43 12.70
CA PRO A 2 -18.58 15.19 11.74
C PRO A 2 -18.60 13.72 11.31
N SER A 3 -18.32 13.48 10.03
CA SER A 3 -18.28 12.14 9.45
C SER A 3 -17.17 11.32 10.11
N ASN A 4 -17.45 10.07 10.47
CA ASN A 4 -16.41 9.14 10.90
C ASN A 4 -15.60 8.61 9.71
N GLU A 5 -16.00 8.86 8.46
CA GLU A 5 -15.35 8.27 7.28
C GLU A 5 -13.90 8.75 7.07
N PRO A 6 -12.99 7.87 6.58
CA PRO A 6 -11.66 8.28 6.17
C PRO A 6 -11.68 9.44 5.16
N ARG A 7 -10.86 10.47 5.41
CA ARG A 7 -10.80 11.68 4.58
C ARG A 7 -9.71 11.54 3.53
N PHE A 8 -10.03 11.78 2.26
CA PHE A 8 -9.02 11.76 1.21
C PHE A 8 -7.97 12.86 1.44
N MET A 9 -6.69 12.52 1.26
CA MET A 9 -5.57 13.42 1.51
C MET A 9 -4.77 13.69 0.24
N PHE A 10 -4.35 12.63 -0.45
CA PHE A 10 -3.60 12.72 -1.71
C PHE A 10 -3.64 11.38 -2.46
N LYS A 11 -3.20 11.40 -3.72
CA LYS A 11 -2.87 10.21 -4.49
C LYS A 11 -1.40 10.23 -4.90
N ALA A 12 -0.76 9.07 -4.99
CA ALA A 12 0.63 8.91 -5.38
C ALA A 12 0.91 7.52 -5.96
N ASN A 13 2.03 7.39 -6.66
CA ASN A 13 2.66 6.11 -6.92
C ASN A 13 3.56 5.74 -5.73
N LEU A 14 3.64 4.44 -5.45
CA LEU A 14 4.53 3.87 -4.42
C LEU A 14 5.69 3.15 -5.11
N ARG A 15 6.83 3.82 -5.24
CA ARG A 15 8.03 3.20 -5.82
C ARG A 15 8.85 2.54 -4.74
N SER A 16 9.12 1.25 -4.88
CA SER A 16 10.05 0.56 -3.97
C SER A 16 11.44 1.18 -4.06
N GLN A 17 12.16 1.25 -2.94
CA GLN A 17 13.55 1.68 -2.93
C GLN A 17 14.53 0.59 -3.38
N ILE A 18 14.06 -0.64 -3.57
CA ILE A 18 14.81 -1.68 -4.27
C ILE A 18 14.26 -1.88 -5.69
N GLY A 19 15.10 -1.59 -6.69
CA GLY A 19 14.63 -1.54 -8.08
C GLY A 19 13.81 -0.28 -8.39
N LYS A 20 13.47 -0.09 -9.66
CA LYS A 20 12.55 0.97 -10.09
C LYS A 20 11.14 0.40 -10.25
N THR A 21 10.70 -0.42 -9.28
CA THR A 21 9.40 -1.10 -9.31
C THR A 21 8.38 -0.37 -8.47
N TYR A 22 7.12 -0.43 -8.90
CA TYR A 22 5.99 0.21 -8.26
C TYR A 22 5.00 -0.81 -7.72
N VAL A 23 4.30 -0.44 -6.65
CA VAL A 23 3.17 -1.21 -6.12
C VAL A 23 2.01 -1.11 -7.12
N LYS A 24 1.62 -2.23 -7.70
CA LYS A 24 0.56 -2.33 -8.71
C LYS A 24 -0.55 -3.27 -8.26
N PHE A 25 -1.80 -2.90 -8.49
CA PHE A 25 -2.92 -3.83 -8.50
C PHE A 25 -2.94 -4.61 -9.82
N SER A 26 -2.71 -5.92 -9.78
CA SER A 26 -2.55 -6.75 -10.97
C SER A 26 -3.73 -7.69 -11.25
N GLY A 27 -4.75 -7.69 -10.39
CA GLY A 27 -5.99 -8.48 -10.55
C GLY A 27 -6.51 -9.02 -9.23
N GLY A 28 -7.69 -9.65 -9.23
CA GLY A 28 -8.25 -10.36 -8.06
C GLY A 28 -9.13 -11.52 -8.53
N GLY A 29 -9.29 -12.57 -7.70
CA GLY A 29 -10.14 -13.72 -8.04
C GLY A 29 -9.49 -15.11 -8.03
N GLY A 30 -8.47 -15.36 -7.18
CA GLY A 30 -8.02 -16.73 -6.89
C GLY A 30 -6.71 -17.18 -7.55
N SER A 31 -6.07 -16.36 -8.39
CA SER A 31 -4.65 -16.49 -8.71
C SER A 31 -3.87 -15.38 -8.01
N GLY A 32 -2.93 -15.77 -7.15
CA GLY A 32 -2.17 -14.83 -6.33
C GLY A 32 -0.87 -14.41 -7.02
N PRO A 33 -0.30 -13.25 -6.64
CA PRO A 33 -0.82 -12.22 -5.72
C PRO A 33 -1.53 -11.07 -6.48
N PRO A 34 -2.56 -10.45 -5.88
CA PRO A 34 -3.31 -9.35 -6.51
C PRO A 34 -2.57 -8.01 -6.50
N VAL A 35 -1.56 -7.86 -5.63
CA VAL A 35 -0.71 -6.68 -5.55
C VAL A 35 0.73 -7.10 -5.81
N THR A 36 1.31 -6.58 -6.89
CA THR A 36 2.62 -7.02 -7.37
C THR A 36 3.51 -5.84 -7.79
N ALA A 37 4.80 -6.11 -7.92
CA ALA A 37 5.78 -5.18 -8.43
C ALA A 37 5.72 -5.08 -9.96
N TYR A 38 5.87 -3.86 -10.48
CA TYR A 38 6.01 -3.62 -11.92
C TYR A 38 6.96 -2.44 -12.18
N VAL A 39 7.89 -2.57 -13.16
CA VAL A 39 8.99 -1.60 -13.42
C VAL A 39 8.55 -0.32 -14.16
N ASP A 40 7.30 -0.29 -14.60
CA ASP A 40 6.66 0.80 -15.34
C ASP A 40 7.08 0.95 -16.81
N ASN A 41 6.09 1.29 -17.64
CA ASN A 41 6.30 1.91 -18.95
C ASN A 41 5.17 2.86 -19.36
N ASN A 42 4.31 3.36 -18.44
CA ASN A 42 3.30 4.38 -18.76
C ASN A 42 2.87 5.20 -17.51
N GLU A 43 3.89 5.81 -16.89
CA GLU A 43 4.01 6.23 -15.48
C GLU A 43 3.04 7.29 -14.91
N LYS A 44 1.92 7.65 -15.57
CA LYS A 44 1.00 8.71 -15.06
C LYS A 44 -0.50 8.43 -15.19
N THR A 45 -0.92 7.41 -15.94
CA THR A 45 -2.35 7.13 -16.19
C THR A 45 -2.78 5.72 -15.83
N ASP A 46 -1.85 4.83 -15.46
CA ASP A 46 -2.21 3.48 -15.01
C ASP A 46 -2.83 3.55 -13.60
N GLU A 47 -4.16 3.62 -13.55
CA GLU A 47 -4.92 3.64 -12.30
C GLU A 47 -4.64 2.43 -11.41
N SER A 48 -4.06 1.36 -11.93
CA SER A 48 -3.64 0.21 -11.14
C SER A 48 -2.37 0.46 -10.31
N GLN A 49 -1.57 1.46 -10.64
CA GLN A 49 -0.36 1.86 -9.90
C GLN A 49 -0.54 3.14 -9.08
N ILE A 50 -1.72 3.78 -9.17
CA ILE A 50 -2.07 4.98 -8.41
C ILE A 50 -2.80 4.56 -7.14
N TRP A 51 -2.30 5.02 -6.00
CA TRP A 51 -2.84 4.76 -4.68
C TRP A 51 -3.29 6.04 -4.01
N ARG A 52 -4.52 6.03 -3.49
CA ARG A 52 -5.17 7.13 -2.81
C ARG A 52 -5.04 6.93 -1.31
N PHE A 53 -4.49 7.92 -0.62
CA PHE A 53 -4.27 7.93 0.82
C PHE A 53 -5.40 8.70 1.49
N TYR A 54 -5.95 8.10 2.53
CA TYR A 54 -7.01 8.68 3.35
C TYR A 54 -6.55 8.70 4.81
N SER A 55 -6.72 9.82 5.52
CA SER A 55 -6.52 9.86 6.97
C SER A 55 -7.69 9.17 7.68
N VAL A 56 -7.42 8.58 8.84
CA VAL A 56 -8.44 7.91 9.66
C VAL A 56 -8.82 8.81 10.84
N PRO A 57 -10.08 9.27 10.96
CA PRO A 57 -10.50 10.11 12.08
C PRO A 57 -10.18 9.50 13.45
N GLY A 58 -9.66 10.32 14.35
CA GLY A 58 -9.24 9.91 15.70
C GLY A 58 -7.84 9.28 15.78
N TYR A 59 -7.07 9.27 14.69
CA TYR A 59 -5.71 8.74 14.67
C TYR A 59 -4.78 9.62 13.82
N ASP A 60 -3.69 10.10 14.42
CA ASP A 60 -2.81 11.07 13.76
C ASP A 60 -1.98 10.47 12.62
N THR A 61 -1.64 9.18 12.70
CA THR A 61 -0.71 8.53 11.75
C THR A 61 -1.31 7.36 10.99
N ARG A 62 -2.60 7.05 11.20
CA ARG A 62 -3.25 5.93 10.51
C ARG A 62 -3.84 6.37 9.18
N VAL A 63 -3.65 5.50 8.20
CA VAL A 63 -4.11 5.71 6.84
C VAL A 63 -4.86 4.50 6.32
N VAL A 64 -5.84 4.76 5.46
CA VAL A 64 -6.41 3.79 4.55
C VAL A 64 -5.88 4.11 3.16
N ILE A 65 -5.38 3.09 2.47
CA ILE A 65 -4.81 3.23 1.14
C ILE A 65 -5.72 2.48 0.17
N LYS A 66 -6.27 3.16 -0.84
CA LYS A 66 -7.15 2.55 -1.84
C LYS A 66 -6.51 2.61 -3.21
N ASN A 67 -6.66 1.56 -4.02
CA ASN A 67 -6.26 1.64 -5.42
C ASN A 67 -7.21 2.58 -6.18
N GLN A 68 -6.69 3.42 -7.08
CA GLN A 68 -7.48 4.38 -7.86
C GLN A 68 -8.51 3.68 -8.76
N GLY A 69 -8.09 2.68 -9.54
CA GLY A 69 -8.96 1.99 -10.50
C GLY A 69 -9.94 1.02 -9.84
N MET A 70 -9.42 0.14 -8.97
CA MET A 70 -10.22 -0.89 -8.29
C MET A 70 -11.08 -0.32 -7.15
N ARG A 71 -10.68 0.82 -6.56
CA ARG A 71 -11.39 1.56 -5.48
C ARG A 71 -11.50 0.86 -4.13
N GLY A 72 -10.99 -0.37 -3.98
CA GLY A 72 -10.91 -1.06 -2.69
C GLY A 72 -9.62 -0.75 -1.91
N PRO A 73 -9.62 -0.99 -0.59
CA PRO A 73 -8.45 -0.79 0.25
C PRO A 73 -7.35 -1.83 0.01
N LEU A 74 -6.11 -1.44 0.27
CA LEU A 74 -4.95 -2.31 0.48
C LEU A 74 -5.06 -2.92 1.88
N PHE A 75 -5.04 -4.25 1.98
CA PHE A 75 -5.18 -4.92 3.27
C PHE A 75 -4.34 -6.21 3.36
N ALA A 76 -4.04 -6.61 4.59
CA ALA A 76 -3.38 -7.88 4.89
C ALA A 76 -4.39 -9.02 5.02
N GLU A 77 -4.10 -10.17 4.41
CA GLU A 77 -4.89 -11.39 4.54
C GLU A 77 -3.96 -12.61 4.51
N THR A 78 -4.31 -13.65 5.27
CA THR A 78 -3.67 -14.97 5.14
C THR A 78 -3.92 -15.50 3.73
N TYR A 79 -2.91 -16.09 3.10
CA TYR A 79 -3.05 -16.62 1.75
C TYR A 79 -2.56 -18.05 1.70
N ALA A 80 -3.39 -18.96 1.19
CA ALA A 80 -3.17 -20.40 1.30
C ALA A 80 -1.86 -20.90 0.66
N SER A 81 -1.23 -20.12 -0.21
CA SER A 81 0.06 -20.47 -0.84
C SER A 81 1.29 -19.83 -0.18
N PHE A 82 1.12 -19.05 0.89
CA PHE A 82 2.22 -18.51 1.68
C PHE A 82 2.33 -19.30 3.00
N ALA A 83 3.48 -19.24 3.66
CA ALA A 83 3.67 -19.91 4.96
C ALA A 83 2.65 -19.38 5.99
N GLU A 84 2.39 -20.13 7.08
CA GLU A 84 1.35 -19.78 8.07
C GLU A 84 1.51 -18.38 8.70
N ASP A 85 2.74 -17.84 8.69
CA ASP A 85 3.08 -16.51 9.21
C ASP A 85 3.22 -15.42 8.13
N GLU A 86 2.97 -15.75 6.87
CA GLU A 86 3.08 -14.83 5.74
C GLU A 86 1.70 -14.35 5.29
N TYR A 87 1.52 -13.03 5.35
CA TYR A 87 0.30 -12.38 4.93
C TYR A 87 0.49 -11.80 3.55
N ALA A 88 -0.41 -12.15 2.63
CA ALA A 88 -0.48 -11.50 1.34
C ALA A 88 -1.02 -10.09 1.49
N VAL A 89 -0.58 -9.22 0.58
CA VAL A 89 -1.20 -7.91 0.38
C VAL A 89 -2.29 -8.04 -0.67
N GLN A 90 -3.53 -7.77 -0.25
CA GLN A 90 -4.73 -7.91 -1.05
C GLN A 90 -5.34 -6.55 -1.36
N CYS A 91 -6.25 -6.53 -2.35
CA CYS A 91 -7.00 -5.34 -2.71
C CYS A 91 -8.40 -5.72 -3.21
N LYS A 92 -9.46 -5.37 -2.47
CA LYS A 92 -10.84 -5.78 -2.79
C LYS A 92 -11.86 -4.74 -2.34
N LYS A 93 -12.77 -4.34 -3.25
CA LYS A 93 -13.76 -3.27 -3.01
C LYS A 93 -14.71 -3.53 -1.84
N SER A 94 -15.08 -4.78 -1.58
CA SER A 94 -16.00 -5.14 -0.50
C SER A 94 -15.36 -5.16 0.89
N THR A 95 -14.04 -4.97 0.98
CA THR A 95 -13.33 -5.01 2.27
C THR A 95 -13.57 -3.72 3.06
N SER A 96 -13.90 -3.87 4.34
CA SER A 96 -14.09 -2.73 5.24
C SER A 96 -12.77 -1.98 5.48
N VAL A 97 -12.85 -0.65 5.42
CA VAL A 97 -11.75 0.26 5.78
C VAL A 97 -11.51 0.35 7.28
N TRP A 98 -12.45 -0.16 8.09
CA TRP A 98 -12.38 -0.19 9.55
C TRP A 98 -11.73 -1.48 10.09
N ASN A 99 -11.49 -2.46 9.23
CA ASN A 99 -10.69 -3.61 9.63
C ASN A 99 -9.27 -3.15 9.91
N ALA A 100 -8.71 -3.56 11.05
CA ALA A 100 -7.34 -3.23 11.41
C ALA A 100 -6.30 -3.76 10.39
N THR A 101 -6.64 -4.79 9.61
CA THR A 101 -5.80 -5.28 8.50
C THR A 101 -5.80 -4.36 7.27
N SER A 102 -6.80 -3.49 7.13
CA SER A 102 -6.93 -2.50 6.04
C SER A 102 -6.34 -1.13 6.40
N GLN A 103 -5.85 -0.96 7.63
CA GLN A 103 -5.25 0.28 8.10
C GLN A 103 -3.75 0.11 8.31
N TRP A 104 -3.03 1.20 8.01
CA TRP A 104 -1.59 1.24 8.04
C TRP A 104 -1.14 2.47 8.83
N TYR A 105 -0.09 2.33 9.63
CA TYR A 105 0.66 3.49 10.09
C TYR A 105 1.51 4.00 8.92
N LEU A 106 1.37 5.27 8.60
CA LEU A 106 2.25 5.97 7.67
C LEU A 106 3.44 6.49 8.47
N GLU A 107 4.62 5.95 8.20
CA GLU A 107 5.87 6.34 8.84
C GLU A 107 6.76 7.06 7.83
N GLY A 108 7.48 8.11 8.25
CA GLY A 108 8.35 8.90 7.37
C GLY A 108 7.79 10.26 6.94
N GLY A 109 6.65 10.69 7.51
CA GLY A 109 6.11 12.03 7.33
C GLY A 109 4.76 12.22 8.00
N ASP A 110 4.24 13.45 7.94
CA ASP A 110 2.88 13.79 8.33
C ASP A 110 1.97 13.71 7.10
N ILE A 111 0.86 12.97 7.20
CA ILE A 111 -0.10 12.81 6.11
C ILE A 111 -0.65 14.15 5.59
N GLU A 112 -0.75 15.16 6.46
CA GLU A 112 -1.22 16.49 6.10
C GLU A 112 -0.20 17.23 5.21
N ASP A 113 1.10 16.93 5.31
CA ASP A 113 2.20 17.66 4.67
C ASP A 113 3.04 16.85 3.65
N MET A 114 2.57 15.65 3.28
CA MET A 114 3.28 14.79 2.31
C MET A 114 3.49 15.46 0.94
N LYS A 115 4.67 15.23 0.35
CA LYS A 115 5.07 15.70 -0.98
C LYS A 115 5.67 14.57 -1.82
N SER A 116 5.64 14.75 -3.13
CA SER A 116 6.40 13.88 -4.05
C SER A 116 7.88 13.91 -3.64
N GLY A 117 8.52 12.75 -3.58
CA GLY A 117 9.88 12.58 -3.11
C GLY A 117 10.03 12.04 -1.69
N PHE A 118 8.98 12.13 -0.86
CA PHE A 118 9.02 11.61 0.51
C PHE A 118 9.24 10.10 0.53
N VAL A 119 9.97 9.63 1.54
CA VAL A 119 10.30 8.23 1.74
C VAL A 119 9.53 7.72 2.95
N ILE A 120 8.75 6.68 2.75
CA ILE A 120 7.83 6.15 3.75
C ILE A 120 8.02 4.66 4.00
N ARG A 121 7.50 4.21 5.15
CA ARG A 121 7.17 2.81 5.43
C ARG A 121 5.68 2.73 5.78
N LEU A 122 5.10 1.56 5.53
CA LEU A 122 3.69 1.27 5.78
C LEU A 122 3.61 0.08 6.71
N ARG A 123 3.39 0.34 8.00
CA ARG A 123 3.27 -0.71 9.03
C ARG A 123 1.81 -1.09 9.24
N ASN A 124 1.47 -2.36 9.19
CA ASN A 124 0.08 -2.79 9.36
C ASN A 124 -0.40 -2.54 10.81
N VAL A 125 -1.67 -2.16 10.98
CA VAL A 125 -2.23 -1.90 12.32
C VAL A 125 -2.53 -3.19 13.09
N LYS A 126 -2.96 -4.25 12.41
CA LYS A 126 -3.28 -5.54 13.04
C LYS A 126 -2.03 -6.39 13.30
N LEU A 127 -1.10 -6.40 12.36
CA LEU A 127 0.08 -7.26 12.38
C LEU A 127 1.26 -6.50 13.00
N SER A 128 1.51 -6.79 14.28
CA SER A 128 2.51 -6.05 15.07
C SER A 128 3.89 -6.13 14.43
N HIS A 129 4.53 -4.96 14.27
CA HIS A 129 5.88 -4.82 13.69
C HIS A 129 6.05 -5.38 12.26
N SER A 130 4.97 -5.52 11.49
CA SER A 130 5.04 -5.99 10.10
C SER A 130 4.67 -4.90 9.09
N TYR A 131 5.39 -4.88 7.97
CA TYR A 131 5.37 -3.81 6.98
C TYR A 131 5.01 -4.33 5.59
N LEU A 132 4.51 -3.44 4.74
CA LEU A 132 4.45 -3.69 3.29
C LEU A 132 5.87 -4.01 2.79
N ASP A 133 6.04 -5.16 2.16
CA ASP A 133 7.32 -5.73 1.79
C ASP A 133 7.28 -6.26 0.34
N LEU A 134 8.25 -5.87 -0.48
CA LEU A 134 8.49 -6.51 -1.78
C LEU A 134 9.19 -7.86 -1.56
N SER A 135 8.46 -8.96 -1.80
CA SER A 135 8.92 -10.31 -1.49
C SER A 135 10.33 -10.60 -2.01
N SER A 136 11.22 -11.01 -1.09
CA SER A 136 12.63 -11.32 -1.34
C SER A 136 13.43 -10.19 -2.01
N GLY A 137 12.91 -8.95 -2.03
CA GLY A 137 13.48 -7.84 -2.79
C GLY A 137 13.55 -8.08 -4.31
N SER A 138 12.78 -9.03 -4.84
CA SER A 138 12.82 -9.38 -6.25
C SER A 138 12.25 -8.23 -7.11
N LYS A 139 13.03 -7.83 -8.11
CA LYS A 139 12.70 -6.72 -9.02
C LYS A 139 11.88 -7.18 -10.24
N ALA A 140 11.56 -8.48 -10.32
CA ALA A 140 10.83 -9.03 -11.45
C ALA A 140 9.37 -8.55 -11.45
N ASN A 141 8.85 -8.23 -12.62
CA ASN A 141 7.43 -7.94 -12.81
C ASN A 141 6.58 -9.12 -12.29
N GLY A 142 5.52 -8.81 -11.55
CA GLY A 142 4.66 -9.83 -10.95
C GLY A 142 5.13 -10.35 -9.60
N THR A 143 6.30 -9.91 -9.09
CA THR A 143 6.73 -10.26 -7.73
C THR A 143 5.70 -9.77 -6.71
N ALA A 144 5.35 -10.61 -5.74
CA ALA A 144 4.37 -10.31 -4.70
C ALA A 144 4.79 -9.17 -3.77
N PHE A 145 3.79 -8.39 -3.35
CA PHE A 145 3.89 -7.66 -2.08
C PHE A 145 3.27 -8.48 -0.94
N LEU A 146 3.97 -8.49 0.18
CA LEU A 146 3.61 -9.19 1.41
C LEU A 146 3.51 -8.20 2.57
N VAL A 147 2.99 -8.71 3.69
CA VAL A 147 3.18 -8.08 4.99
C VAL A 147 4.15 -8.93 5.79
N TYR A 148 5.33 -8.39 6.07
CA TYR A 148 6.45 -9.15 6.63
C TYR A 148 7.07 -8.42 7.84
N PRO A 149 7.63 -9.14 8.83
CA PRO A 149 8.31 -8.52 9.96
C PRO A 149 9.34 -7.48 9.53
N GLY A 150 9.40 -6.38 10.27
CA GLY A 150 10.33 -5.28 10.01
C GLY A 150 11.77 -5.72 10.13
N HIS A 151 12.54 -5.57 9.05
CA HIS A 151 13.99 -5.82 9.01
C HIS A 151 14.77 -4.63 8.44
N TRP A 152 14.08 -3.51 8.19
CA TRP A 152 14.64 -2.25 7.70
C TRP A 152 15.27 -2.32 6.30
N GLY A 153 15.10 -3.44 5.60
CA GLY A 153 15.55 -3.61 4.23
C GLY A 153 14.87 -2.64 3.26
N SER A 154 15.56 -2.34 2.16
CA SER A 154 15.08 -1.41 1.13
C SER A 154 13.81 -1.88 0.40
N ASN A 155 13.47 -3.18 0.48
CA ASN A 155 12.21 -3.75 0.03
C ASN A 155 11.00 -3.40 0.94
N GLN A 156 11.22 -2.80 2.11
CA GLN A 156 10.16 -2.30 3.01
C GLN A 156 10.03 -0.77 3.00
N VAL A 157 10.73 -0.10 2.08
CA VAL A 157 10.82 1.36 2.00
C VAL A 157 10.34 1.83 0.64
N PHE A 158 9.50 2.86 0.62
CA PHE A 158 8.85 3.35 -0.58
C PHE A 158 9.04 4.85 -0.75
N LYS A 159 9.35 5.29 -1.96
CA LYS A 159 9.33 6.70 -2.33
C LYS A 159 7.96 7.03 -2.93
N LEU A 160 7.33 8.09 -2.43
CA LEU A 160 6.14 8.66 -3.04
C LEU A 160 6.53 9.40 -4.31
N GLU A 161 5.92 9.05 -5.43
CA GLU A 161 6.14 9.73 -6.71
C GLU A 161 4.80 10.18 -7.31
N ASN A 162 4.84 11.23 -8.14
CA ASN A 162 3.65 11.86 -8.74
C ASN A 162 2.54 12.21 -7.73
N LEU A 163 2.91 12.59 -6.50
CA LEU A 163 1.93 12.95 -5.48
C LEU A 163 1.11 14.16 -5.95
N SER A 164 -0.21 14.04 -5.87
CA SER A 164 -1.15 15.12 -6.16
C SER A 164 -2.33 15.10 -5.20
N ARG A 165 -2.90 16.28 -4.97
CA ARG A 165 -4.14 16.47 -4.20
C ARG A 165 -5.26 16.83 -5.17
N GLU A 166 -6.49 16.54 -4.80
CA GLU A 166 -7.65 17.03 -5.54
C GLU A 166 -7.80 18.52 -5.17
N GLN A 167 -7.93 19.38 -6.19
CA GLN A 167 -8.23 20.80 -6.02
C GLN A 167 -9.71 20.98 -5.67
#